data_AF-A0A250IVB4-F1
#
_entry.id   AF-A0A250IVB4-F1
#
_cell.length_a   1.000
_cell.length_b   1.000
_cell.length_c   1.000
_cell.angle_alpha   90.00
_cell.angle_beta   90.00
_cell.angle_gamma   90.00
#
_symmetry.space_group_name_H-M   'P 1'
#
loop_
_entity.id
_entity.type
_entity.pdbx_description
1 polymer ?
#
loop_
_entity_poly.entity_id
_entity_poly.type
_entity_poly.pdbx_seq_one_letter_code
_entity_poly.pdbx_strand_id
1 'polypeptide(L)'
;MNMKAPSLAALATTLALAASACGEQPIDTEPTCAEPIYAGKATDEAWHALVDVRDKPLDASGAVYLTSPTEGQEYAVGSPPPTWEWSLPVSSLPRGLPATPRATSRSFTTWLGELLLPSARAHLPPYTGEIYWVEVFAPGSTCPVAQVLTSELKWQPDTDTWAALGQRADSALTVQVTRAYLLQNRVTEGPYRLDPPRTIRWSAP
;
A
#
# COMPACT_ATOMS: atom_id res chain seq x y z
N MET A 1 17.89 -9.96 84.53
CA MET A 1 18.93 -10.99 84.37
C MET A 1 18.67 -11.67 83.03
N ASN A 2 19.50 -11.43 82.00
CA ASN A 2 20.60 -12.34 81.57
C ASN A 2 20.17 -13.81 81.60
N MET A 3 20.24 -14.62 80.55
CA MET A 3 21.10 -14.59 79.36
C MET A 3 20.63 -15.67 78.35
N LYS A 4 20.95 -15.43 77.06
CA LYS A 4 21.33 -16.40 76.00
C LYS A 4 20.26 -17.29 75.33
N ALA A 5 20.00 -16.94 74.06
CA ALA A 5 19.65 -17.86 72.97
C ALA A 5 20.87 -18.77 72.61
N PRO A 6 20.71 -19.87 71.84
CA PRO A 6 20.63 -19.70 70.37
C PRO A 6 19.80 -20.75 69.58
N SER A 7 19.34 -20.26 68.42
CA SER A 7 19.26 -20.85 67.07
C SER A 7 19.14 -22.37 66.85
N LEU A 8 18.16 -22.74 66.02
CA LEU A 8 18.38 -23.59 64.84
C LEU A 8 17.32 -23.29 63.76
N ALA A 9 17.79 -23.23 62.52
CA ALA A 9 17.13 -22.70 61.34
C ALA A 9 16.07 -23.64 60.74
N ALA A 10 15.08 -23.07 60.05
CA ALA A 10 14.36 -23.74 58.99
C ALA A 10 14.16 -22.77 57.82
N LEU A 11 14.66 -23.17 56.66
CA LEU A 11 14.52 -22.47 55.39
C LEU A 11 13.05 -22.30 55.02
N ALA A 12 12.67 -21.09 54.64
CA ALA A 12 11.46 -20.84 53.86
C ALA A 12 11.85 -20.03 52.61
N THR A 13 12.13 -20.76 51.52
CA THR A 13 12.13 -20.22 50.17
C THR A 13 10.69 -20.01 49.72
N THR A 14 10.24 -18.76 49.67
CA THR A 14 9.03 -18.36 48.93
C THR A 14 9.38 -17.28 47.93
N LEU A 15 9.33 -17.69 46.66
CA LEU A 15 9.23 -16.93 45.43
C LEU A 15 8.78 -15.48 45.63
N ALA A 16 9.69 -14.53 45.41
CA ALA A 16 9.31 -13.18 45.04
C ALA A 16 8.76 -13.24 43.62
N LEU A 17 7.43 -13.20 43.46
CA LEU A 17 6.83 -12.82 42.19
C LEU A 17 7.22 -11.36 41.95
N ALA A 18 8.26 -11.16 41.14
CA ALA A 18 8.48 -9.90 40.48
C ALA A 18 7.22 -9.64 39.64
N ALA A 19 6.41 -8.68 40.10
CA ALA A 19 5.49 -7.99 39.22
C ALA A 19 6.35 -7.31 38.16
N SER A 20 6.60 -8.01 37.05
CA SER A 20 7.06 -7.40 35.83
C SER A 20 6.01 -6.36 35.49
N ALA A 21 6.35 -5.11 35.73
CA ALA A 21 5.74 -3.99 35.04
C ALA A 21 5.70 -4.39 33.56
N CYS A 22 4.50 -4.67 33.03
CA CYS A 22 4.27 -4.55 31.61
C CYS A 22 4.40 -3.06 31.33
N GLY A 23 5.65 -2.61 31.16
CA GLY A 23 5.92 -1.37 30.48
C GLY A 23 5.19 -1.48 29.16
N GLU A 24 4.27 -0.55 28.93
CA GLU A 24 3.76 -0.26 27.60
C GLU A 24 5.00 -0.20 26.71
N GLN A 25 5.18 -1.21 25.85
CA GLN A 25 6.11 -1.04 24.75
C GLN A 25 5.67 0.26 24.08
N PRO A 26 6.56 1.25 23.89
CA PRO A 26 6.24 2.32 22.97
C PRO A 26 5.87 1.58 21.68
N ILE A 27 4.59 1.66 21.33
CA ILE A 27 4.16 1.27 20.00
C ILE A 27 4.85 2.35 19.17
N ASP A 28 6.03 2.02 18.66
CA ASP A 28 6.60 2.69 17.51
C ASP A 28 5.55 2.47 16.41
N THR A 29 4.51 3.30 16.42
CA THR A 29 3.53 3.35 15.36
C THR A 29 4.28 3.94 14.18
N GLU A 30 4.94 3.05 13.44
CA GLU A 30 5.34 3.31 12.07
C GLU A 30 4.20 4.09 11.40
N PRO A 31 4.49 5.21 10.71
CA PRO A 31 3.46 6.05 10.13
C PRO A 31 2.63 5.19 9.18
N THR A 32 1.38 4.93 9.57
CA THR A 32 0.44 4.20 8.74
C THR A 32 -0.02 5.18 7.68
N CYS A 33 0.56 5.10 6.48
CA CYS A 33 0.13 5.92 5.37
C CYS A 33 -1.34 5.63 5.04
N ALA A 34 -2.05 6.64 4.55
CA ALA A 34 -3.45 6.49 4.15
C ALA A 34 -3.61 5.42 3.06
N GLU A 35 -4.84 4.97 2.83
CA GLU A 35 -5.17 4.16 1.65
C GLU A 35 -5.18 5.03 0.38
N PRO A 36 -4.94 4.44 -0.81
CA PRO A 36 -5.05 5.16 -2.06
C PRO A 36 -6.50 5.36 -2.47
N ILE A 37 -6.70 6.34 -3.36
CA ILE A 37 -7.95 6.42 -4.12
C ILE A 37 -7.99 5.23 -5.10
N TYR A 38 -9.12 4.52 -5.17
CA TYR A 38 -9.29 3.42 -6.11
C TYR A 38 -9.94 3.92 -7.41
N ALA A 39 -9.33 3.63 -8.55
CA ALA A 39 -9.85 3.97 -9.87
C ALA A 39 -9.90 2.74 -10.81
N GLY A 40 -10.71 2.82 -11.86
CA GLY A 40 -10.95 1.71 -12.77
C GLY A 40 -11.53 0.50 -12.03
N LYS A 41 -10.80 -0.62 -12.06
CA LYS A 41 -11.18 -1.90 -11.41
C LYS A 41 -10.32 -2.23 -10.18
N ALA A 42 -9.54 -1.28 -9.68
CA ALA A 42 -8.72 -1.47 -8.49
C ALA A 42 -9.59 -1.71 -7.23
N THR A 43 -9.08 -2.50 -6.30
CA THR A 43 -9.72 -2.78 -5.00
C THR A 43 -8.70 -2.67 -3.86
N ASP A 44 -9.18 -2.64 -2.63
CA ASP A 44 -8.39 -2.69 -1.41
C ASP A 44 -7.57 -3.99 -1.29
N GLU A 45 -8.09 -5.14 -1.72
CA GLU A 45 -7.28 -6.36 -1.74
C GLU A 45 -6.14 -6.29 -2.75
N ALA A 46 -6.36 -5.65 -3.90
CA ALA A 46 -5.31 -5.43 -4.88
C ALA A 46 -4.22 -4.48 -4.35
N TRP A 47 -4.63 -3.48 -3.56
CA TRP A 47 -3.70 -2.59 -2.86
C TRP A 47 -2.89 -3.33 -1.79
N HIS A 48 -3.55 -4.10 -0.92
CA HIS A 48 -2.86 -4.90 0.08
C HIS A 48 -1.85 -5.88 -0.56
N ALA A 49 -2.21 -6.49 -1.69
CA ALA A 49 -1.28 -7.34 -2.44
C ALA A 49 -0.02 -6.60 -2.92
N LEU A 50 -0.12 -5.30 -3.25
CA LEU A 50 1.03 -4.46 -3.57
C LEU A 50 1.81 -4.01 -2.33
N VAL A 51 1.13 -3.68 -1.23
CA VAL A 51 1.76 -3.36 0.05
C VAL A 51 2.61 -4.53 0.54
N ASP A 52 2.11 -5.76 0.46
CA ASP A 52 2.80 -7.00 0.85
C ASP A 52 4.13 -7.21 0.11
N VAL A 53 4.29 -6.63 -1.08
CA VAL A 53 5.50 -6.77 -1.90
C VAL A 53 6.29 -5.46 -2.03
N ARG A 54 5.87 -4.38 -1.38
CA ARG A 54 6.47 -3.03 -1.51
C ARG A 54 7.97 -3.03 -1.23
N ASP A 55 8.41 -3.81 -0.25
CA ASP A 55 9.80 -3.81 0.22
C ASP A 55 10.72 -4.74 -0.57
N LYS A 56 10.23 -5.35 -1.66
CA LYS A 56 11.09 -6.08 -2.60
C LYS A 56 12.20 -5.18 -3.17
N PRO A 57 13.34 -5.73 -3.62
CA PRO A 57 14.38 -4.93 -4.28
C PRO A 57 13.81 -4.14 -5.47
N LEU A 58 14.40 -2.97 -5.74
CA LEU A 58 14.04 -2.16 -6.90
C LEU A 58 14.23 -2.96 -8.20
N ASP A 59 13.20 -2.99 -9.03
CA ASP A 59 13.23 -3.58 -10.37
C ASP A 59 12.53 -2.63 -11.34
N ALA A 60 13.28 -2.07 -12.29
CA ALA A 60 12.75 -1.17 -13.31
C ALA A 60 12.52 -1.88 -14.67
N SER A 61 12.86 -3.18 -14.79
CA SER A 61 12.87 -3.90 -16.07
C SER A 61 11.49 -4.02 -16.73
N GLY A 62 10.43 -4.02 -15.93
CA GLY A 62 9.04 -4.01 -16.37
C GLY A 62 8.27 -2.75 -16.00
N ALA A 63 8.97 -1.65 -15.66
CA ALA A 63 8.34 -0.40 -15.28
C ALA A 63 7.59 0.24 -16.46
N VAL A 64 6.63 1.10 -16.14
CA VAL A 64 5.88 1.85 -17.16
C VAL A 64 6.76 2.91 -17.81
N TYR A 65 6.38 3.33 -19.02
CA TYR A 65 6.87 4.59 -19.60
C TYR A 65 5.91 5.71 -19.25
N LEU A 66 6.31 6.62 -18.35
CA LEU A 66 5.51 7.80 -18.01
C LEU A 66 5.63 8.85 -19.13
N THR A 67 4.52 9.11 -19.82
CA THR A 67 4.42 10.10 -20.90
C THR A 67 4.05 11.48 -20.36
N SER A 68 3.19 11.51 -19.34
CA SER A 68 2.80 12.70 -18.59
C SER A 68 2.66 12.32 -17.11
N PRO A 69 3.24 13.08 -16.17
CA PRO A 69 4.06 14.27 -16.37
C PRO A 69 5.42 13.96 -17.01
N THR A 70 6.00 14.96 -17.68
CA THR A 70 7.40 14.91 -18.10
C THR A 70 8.34 15.25 -16.93
N GLU A 71 9.63 14.92 -17.04
CA GLU A 71 10.61 15.26 -16.00
C GLU A 71 10.72 16.78 -15.82
N GLY A 72 10.55 17.26 -14.59
CA GLY A 72 10.58 18.68 -14.27
C GLY A 72 9.34 19.46 -14.73
N GLN A 73 8.25 18.77 -15.09
CA GLN A 73 7.01 19.41 -15.53
C GLN A 73 6.53 20.43 -14.48
N GLU A 74 6.31 21.66 -14.94
CA GLU A 74 5.75 22.74 -14.13
C GLU A 74 4.26 22.94 -14.42
N TYR A 75 3.49 23.21 -13.37
CA TYR A 75 2.07 23.54 -13.44
C TYR A 75 1.81 24.93 -12.85
N ALA A 76 0.93 25.72 -13.47
CA ALA A 76 0.55 27.00 -12.90
C ALA A 76 -0.32 26.82 -11.65
N VAL A 77 -0.11 27.63 -10.62
CA VAL A 77 -1.01 27.68 -9.45
C VAL A 77 -2.42 28.04 -9.92
N GLY A 78 -3.42 27.27 -9.48
CA GLY A 78 -4.82 27.44 -9.89
C GLY A 78 -5.18 26.87 -11.27
N SER A 79 -4.23 26.26 -11.99
CA SER A 79 -4.56 25.51 -13.21
C SER A 79 -5.43 24.29 -12.90
N PRO A 80 -6.32 23.86 -13.82
CA PRO A 80 -7.11 22.65 -13.64
C PRO A 80 -6.20 21.39 -13.59
N PRO A 81 -6.66 20.31 -12.94
CA PRO A 81 -5.89 19.07 -12.86
C PRO A 81 -5.62 18.49 -14.26
N PRO A 82 -4.35 18.21 -14.60
CA PRO A 82 -3.98 17.57 -15.85
C PRO A 82 -4.29 16.07 -15.81
N THR A 83 -4.36 15.45 -16.99
CA THR A 83 -4.31 14.00 -17.10
C THR A 83 -2.86 13.54 -17.15
N TRP A 84 -2.49 12.66 -16.24
CA TRP A 84 -1.24 11.91 -16.26
C TRP A 84 -1.46 10.60 -17.00
N GLU A 85 -0.47 10.20 -17.80
CA GLU A 85 -0.56 9.08 -18.73
C GLU A 85 0.74 8.32 -18.78
N TRP A 86 0.63 7.00 -18.84
CA TRP A 86 1.75 6.10 -19.01
C TRP A 86 1.41 4.98 -19.99
N SER A 87 2.44 4.25 -20.42
CA SER A 87 2.29 3.11 -21.30
C SER A 87 3.10 1.91 -20.80
N LEU A 88 2.68 0.73 -21.23
CA LEU A 88 3.39 -0.51 -20.97
C LEU A 88 4.61 -0.64 -21.89
N PRO A 89 5.72 -1.24 -21.42
CA PRO A 89 6.78 -1.62 -22.33
C PRO A 89 6.28 -2.62 -23.37
N VAL A 90 6.76 -2.52 -24.60
CA VAL A 90 6.28 -3.31 -25.76
C VAL A 90 6.36 -4.83 -25.50
N SER A 91 7.30 -5.27 -24.66
CA SER A 91 7.49 -6.66 -24.23
C SER A 91 6.44 -7.16 -23.21
N SER A 92 5.62 -6.27 -22.65
CA SER A 92 4.63 -6.55 -21.60
C SER A 92 3.17 -6.49 -22.07
N LEU A 93 2.94 -6.38 -23.39
CA LEU A 93 1.60 -6.50 -23.96
C LEU A 93 0.96 -7.84 -23.57
N PRO A 94 -0.35 -7.85 -23.29
CA PRO A 94 -1.00 -8.93 -22.54
C PRO A 94 -0.82 -10.29 -23.21
N ARG A 95 -0.24 -11.24 -22.47
CA ARG A 95 -0.32 -12.66 -22.80
C ARG A 95 -1.76 -13.13 -22.62
N GLY A 96 -2.26 -13.83 -23.63
CA GLY A 96 -3.68 -14.10 -23.89
C GLY A 96 -4.53 -14.65 -22.73
N LEU A 97 -5.82 -14.34 -22.88
CA LEU A 97 -7.05 -14.85 -22.25
C LEU A 97 -7.16 -14.86 -20.71
N PRO A 98 -8.28 -14.32 -20.16
CA PRO A 98 -8.54 -14.34 -18.72
C PRO A 98 -8.61 -15.80 -18.23
N ALA A 99 -7.96 -16.07 -17.10
CA ALA A 99 -8.15 -17.31 -16.37
C ALA A 99 -9.65 -17.45 -16.05
N THR A 100 -10.29 -18.48 -16.60
CA THR A 100 -11.67 -18.81 -16.23
C THR A 100 -11.72 -19.10 -14.73
N PRO A 101 -12.64 -18.48 -13.97
CA PRO A 101 -12.77 -18.77 -12.56
C PRO A 101 -13.05 -20.27 -12.41
N ARG A 102 -12.26 -20.94 -11.58
CA ARG A 102 -12.49 -22.34 -11.23
C ARG A 102 -13.86 -22.42 -10.58
N ALA A 103 -14.84 -23.01 -11.26
CA ALA A 103 -16.17 -23.19 -10.71
C ALA A 103 -16.08 -24.03 -9.43
N THR A 104 -16.19 -23.38 -8.28
CA THR A 104 -16.42 -24.08 -7.01
C THR A 104 -17.81 -24.69 -7.08
N SER A 105 -17.90 -26.01 -7.24
CA SER A 105 -19.18 -26.71 -7.21
C SER A 105 -19.87 -26.41 -5.88
N ARG A 106 -21.03 -25.76 -5.93
CA ARG A 106 -21.85 -25.55 -4.73
C ARG A 106 -22.39 -26.91 -4.30
N SER A 107 -21.77 -27.49 -3.28
CA SER A 107 -22.25 -28.72 -2.64
C SER A 107 -23.48 -28.39 -1.80
N PHE A 108 -24.45 -29.30 -1.75
CA PHE A 108 -25.65 -29.19 -0.92
C PHE A 108 -25.35 -28.93 0.57
N THR A 109 -24.14 -29.25 1.05
CA THR A 109 -23.69 -29.03 2.43
C THR A 109 -23.31 -27.58 2.75
N THR A 110 -23.18 -26.70 1.75
CA THR A 110 -22.72 -25.31 1.93
C THR A 110 -23.75 -24.46 2.71
N TRP A 111 -25.04 -24.75 2.55
CA TRP A 111 -26.13 -24.06 3.24
C TRP A 111 -26.07 -24.20 4.77
N LEU A 112 -25.62 -25.35 5.28
CA LEU A 112 -25.52 -25.58 6.73
C LEU A 112 -24.32 -24.84 7.36
N GLY A 113 -23.28 -24.56 6.57
CA GLY A 113 -22.12 -23.77 7.00
C GLY A 113 -22.42 -22.28 7.15
N GLU A 114 -23.25 -21.72 6.26
CA GLU A 114 -23.64 -20.29 6.28
C GLU A 114 -24.53 -19.90 7.46
N LEU A 115 -25.22 -20.86 8.08
CA LEU A 115 -26.10 -20.61 9.23
C LEU A 115 -25.32 -20.50 10.56
N LEU A 116 -24.14 -21.11 10.65
CA LEU A 116 -23.34 -21.20 11.87
C LEU A 116 -22.08 -20.31 11.86
N LEU A 117 -21.64 -19.90 10.67
CA LEU A 117 -20.54 -18.98 10.49
C LEU A 117 -21.09 -17.80 9.68
N PRO A 118 -21.24 -16.59 10.27
CA PRO A 118 -21.62 -15.43 9.50
C PRO A 118 -20.60 -15.28 8.38
N SER A 119 -21.04 -15.46 7.14
CA SER A 119 -20.22 -15.18 5.98
C SER A 119 -19.94 -13.68 6.02
N ALA A 120 -18.72 -13.31 6.45
CA ALA A 120 -18.16 -12.02 6.12
C ALA A 120 -18.35 -11.88 4.61
N ARG A 121 -19.16 -10.91 4.19
CA ARG A 121 -19.52 -10.68 2.79
C ARG A 121 -18.21 -10.69 2.02
N ALA A 122 -18.01 -11.74 1.22
CA ALA A 122 -16.82 -11.86 0.41
C ALA A 122 -16.75 -10.59 -0.42
N HIS A 123 -15.67 -9.86 -0.16
CA HIS A 123 -15.28 -8.67 -0.87
C HIS A 123 -15.22 -8.97 -2.38
N LEU A 124 -15.19 -7.94 -3.22
CA LEU A 124 -15.35 -8.02 -4.67
C LEU A 124 -14.59 -9.22 -5.29
N PRO A 125 -15.07 -9.80 -6.42
CA PRO A 125 -14.37 -10.90 -7.09
C PRO A 125 -12.89 -10.56 -7.28
N PRO A 126 -11.98 -11.52 -7.06
CA PRO A 126 -10.56 -11.21 -7.00
C PRO A 126 -10.06 -10.66 -8.34
N TYR A 127 -9.29 -9.59 -8.29
CA TYR A 127 -8.79 -8.88 -9.45
C TYR A 127 -7.73 -9.70 -10.20
N THR A 128 -7.80 -9.70 -11.52
CA THR A 128 -6.77 -10.27 -12.41
C THR A 128 -6.48 -9.28 -13.53
N GLY A 129 -5.22 -8.90 -13.68
CA GLY A 129 -4.78 -7.92 -14.68
C GLY A 129 -3.62 -7.05 -14.21
N GLU A 130 -3.29 -6.08 -15.04
CA GLU A 130 -2.30 -5.05 -14.76
C GLU A 130 -2.84 -4.03 -13.76
N ILE A 131 -2.05 -3.72 -12.74
CA ILE A 131 -2.37 -2.70 -11.74
C ILE A 131 -1.23 -1.68 -11.64
N TYR A 132 -1.60 -0.43 -11.42
CA TYR A 132 -0.69 0.70 -11.29
C TYR A 132 -0.96 1.43 -9.99
N TRP A 133 0.06 1.55 -9.15
CA TRP A 133 0.04 2.39 -7.97
C TRP A 133 0.86 3.64 -8.25
N VAL A 134 0.17 4.78 -8.33
CA VAL A 134 0.79 6.09 -8.53
C VAL A 134 0.83 6.79 -7.19
N GLU A 135 2.03 7.21 -6.80
CA GLU A 135 2.29 7.85 -5.52
C GLU A 135 3.00 9.17 -5.76
N VAL A 136 2.54 10.23 -5.09
CA VAL A 136 3.16 11.55 -5.12
C VAL A 136 3.73 11.84 -3.75
N PHE A 137 5.03 12.11 -3.68
CA PHE A 137 5.75 12.40 -2.45
C PHE A 137 6.20 13.86 -2.40
N ALA A 138 6.13 14.44 -1.21
CA ALA A 138 6.86 15.66 -0.89
C ALA A 138 8.28 15.32 -0.42
N PRO A 139 9.26 16.23 -0.59
CA PRO A 139 10.63 16.01 -0.12
C PRO A 139 10.67 15.60 1.37
N GLY A 140 11.39 14.53 1.67
CA GLY A 140 11.56 14.03 3.04
C GLY A 140 10.34 13.31 3.64
N SER A 141 9.24 13.18 2.91
CA SER A 141 8.07 12.43 3.36
C SER A 141 8.24 10.93 3.12
N THR A 142 7.87 10.13 4.12
CA THR A 142 7.76 8.66 3.98
C THR A 142 6.40 8.22 3.45
N CYS A 143 5.36 9.03 3.64
CA CYS A 143 4.03 8.78 3.11
C CYS A 143 3.71 9.64 1.87
N PRO A 144 2.97 9.09 0.90
CA PRO A 144 2.52 9.86 -0.24
C PRO A 144 1.53 10.94 0.21
N VAL A 145 1.64 12.13 -0.38
CA VAL A 145 0.71 13.23 -0.18
C VAL A 145 -0.54 13.11 -1.05
N ALA A 146 -0.45 12.32 -2.12
CA ALA A 146 -1.56 11.86 -2.94
C ALA A 146 -1.18 10.51 -3.55
N GLN A 147 -2.16 9.64 -3.71
CA GLN A 147 -1.95 8.34 -4.33
C GLN A 147 -3.24 7.78 -4.91
N VAL A 148 -3.09 7.06 -6.01
CA VAL A 148 -4.16 6.31 -6.65
C VAL A 148 -3.69 4.90 -6.95
N LEU A 149 -4.57 3.92 -6.75
CA LEU A 149 -4.43 2.60 -7.32
C LEU A 149 -5.42 2.46 -8.46
N THR A 150 -4.94 2.11 -9.65
CA THR A 150 -5.77 2.05 -10.85
C THR A 150 -5.41 0.88 -11.75
N SER A 151 -6.40 0.37 -12.47
CA SER A 151 -6.18 -0.56 -13.58
C SER A 151 -6.04 0.14 -14.94
N GLU A 152 -6.10 1.48 -14.95
CA GLU A 152 -6.04 2.30 -16.16
C GLU A 152 -4.62 2.84 -16.38
N LEU A 153 -4.31 3.18 -17.63
CA LEU A 153 -3.02 3.76 -18.04
C LEU A 153 -2.97 5.29 -17.89
N LYS A 154 -3.94 5.85 -17.17
CA LYS A 154 -4.08 7.27 -16.96
C LYS A 154 -4.71 7.56 -15.61
N TRP A 155 -4.45 8.75 -15.11
CA TRP A 155 -5.10 9.29 -13.94
C TRP A 155 -5.20 10.80 -14.06
N GLN A 156 -6.38 11.33 -13.77
CA GLN A 156 -6.59 12.75 -13.55
C GLN A 156 -6.92 12.94 -12.07
N PRO A 157 -6.09 13.64 -11.27
CA PRO A 157 -6.44 13.98 -9.90
C PRO A 157 -7.76 14.75 -9.87
N ASP A 158 -8.60 14.48 -8.86
CA ASP A 158 -9.76 15.34 -8.63
C ASP A 158 -9.34 16.74 -8.17
N THR A 159 -10.29 17.67 -8.16
CA THR A 159 -10.04 19.08 -7.85
C THR A 159 -9.43 19.25 -6.45
N ASP A 160 -9.88 18.47 -5.47
CA ASP A 160 -9.44 18.60 -4.08
C ASP A 160 -8.01 18.07 -3.90
N THR A 161 -7.71 16.90 -4.48
CA THR A 161 -6.37 16.32 -4.51
C THR A 161 -5.41 17.26 -5.23
N TRP A 162 -5.81 17.81 -6.37
CA TRP A 162 -4.98 18.74 -7.14
C TRP A 162 -4.70 20.05 -6.39
N ALA A 163 -5.72 20.61 -5.73
CA ALA A 163 -5.55 21.79 -4.88
C ALA A 163 -4.59 21.51 -3.73
N ALA A 164 -4.69 20.34 -3.08
CA ALA A 164 -3.77 19.94 -2.02
C ALA A 164 -2.33 19.79 -2.52
N LEU A 165 -2.12 19.23 -3.71
CA LEU A 165 -0.79 19.17 -4.33
C LEU A 165 -0.25 20.58 -4.61
N GLY A 166 -1.07 21.48 -5.15
CA GLY A 166 -0.69 22.87 -5.43
C GLY A 166 -0.35 23.73 -4.21
N GLN A 167 -0.85 23.39 -3.02
CA GLN A 167 -0.43 24.05 -1.76
C GLN A 167 1.05 23.83 -1.43
N ARG A 168 1.71 22.91 -2.12
CA ARG A 168 3.14 22.57 -1.95
C ARG A 168 3.99 23.18 -3.06
N ALA A 169 3.58 24.31 -3.63
CA ALA A 169 4.21 24.90 -4.81
C ALA A 169 5.71 25.19 -4.67
N ASP A 170 6.18 25.45 -3.45
CA ASP A 170 7.60 25.69 -3.16
C ASP A 170 8.45 24.40 -3.09
N SER A 171 7.82 23.23 -3.27
CA SER A 171 8.46 21.92 -3.18
C SER A 171 8.46 21.19 -4.52
N ALA A 172 9.59 20.56 -4.85
CA ALA A 172 9.64 19.59 -5.93
C ALA A 172 8.98 18.29 -5.47
N LEU A 173 7.81 17.96 -6.04
CA LEU A 173 7.14 16.71 -5.75
C LEU A 173 7.68 15.60 -6.64
N THR A 174 7.67 14.38 -6.12
CA THR A 174 8.16 13.19 -6.83
C THR A 174 6.99 12.27 -7.12
N VAL A 175 6.78 11.93 -8.39
CA VAL A 175 5.80 10.97 -8.87
C VAL A 175 6.48 9.63 -9.09
N GLN A 176 6.09 8.64 -8.30
CA GLN A 176 6.49 7.25 -8.44
C GLN A 176 5.32 6.47 -9.05
N VAL A 177 5.61 5.61 -10.03
CA VAL A 177 4.64 4.64 -10.54
C VAL A 177 5.18 3.24 -10.33
N THR A 178 4.38 2.40 -9.68
CA THR A 178 4.64 0.98 -9.49
C THR A 178 3.64 0.18 -10.32
N ARG A 179 4.14 -0.74 -11.14
CA ARG A 179 3.32 -1.68 -11.92
C ARG A 179 3.45 -3.08 -11.36
N ALA A 180 2.36 -3.83 -11.34
CA ALA A 180 2.38 -5.27 -11.13
C ALA A 180 1.29 -5.95 -11.98
N TYR A 181 1.46 -7.25 -12.22
CA TYR A 181 0.38 -8.09 -12.70
C TYR A 181 -0.16 -8.93 -11.56
N LEU A 182 -1.48 -8.88 -11.36
CA LEU A 182 -2.18 -9.66 -10.36
C LEU A 182 -2.90 -10.83 -11.04
N LEU A 183 -2.79 -12.01 -10.43
CA LEU A 183 -3.65 -13.16 -10.70
C LEU A 183 -4.45 -13.46 -9.43
N GLN A 184 -5.75 -13.18 -9.45
CA GLN A 184 -6.65 -13.36 -8.32
C GLN A 184 -6.14 -12.68 -7.02
N ASN A 185 -5.88 -11.37 -7.08
CA ASN A 185 -5.30 -10.57 -5.98
C ASN A 185 -3.93 -11.04 -5.48
N ARG A 186 -3.17 -11.79 -6.30
CA ARG A 186 -1.79 -12.17 -5.98
C ARG A 186 -0.84 -11.59 -7.00
N VAL A 187 0.18 -10.88 -6.55
CA VAL A 187 1.25 -10.37 -7.43
C VAL A 187 2.01 -11.56 -8.02
N THR A 188 1.95 -11.73 -9.34
CA THR A 188 2.69 -12.76 -10.08
C THR A 188 3.83 -12.18 -10.91
N GLU A 189 3.74 -10.90 -11.28
CA GLU A 189 4.82 -10.15 -11.94
C GLU A 189 5.02 -8.81 -11.23
N GLY A 190 6.27 -8.38 -11.07
CA GLY A 190 6.63 -7.16 -10.33
C GLY A 190 6.79 -7.35 -8.80
N PRO A 191 6.78 -6.25 -8.03
CA PRO A 191 6.48 -4.89 -8.45
C PRO A 191 7.63 -4.29 -9.27
N TYR A 192 7.28 -3.67 -10.40
CA TYR A 192 8.20 -2.89 -11.21
C TYR A 192 8.03 -1.42 -10.92
N ARG A 193 9.11 -0.72 -10.58
CA ARG A 193 9.04 0.71 -10.23
C ARG A 193 9.71 1.55 -11.29
N LEU A 194 9.05 2.65 -11.64
CA LEU A 194 9.62 3.72 -12.45
C LEU A 194 10.93 4.20 -11.81
N ASP A 195 12.03 4.16 -12.56
CA ASP A 195 13.34 4.62 -12.13
C ASP A 195 14.03 5.37 -13.28
N PRO A 196 14.46 6.64 -13.09
CA PRO A 196 14.18 7.45 -11.91
C PRO A 196 12.70 7.84 -11.82
N PRO A 197 12.17 8.11 -10.61
CA PRO A 197 10.85 8.71 -10.46
C PRO A 197 10.81 10.11 -11.10
N ARG A 198 9.61 10.65 -11.30
CA ARG A 198 9.41 11.88 -12.07
C ARG A 198 9.24 13.08 -11.17
N THR A 199 10.07 14.11 -11.37
CA THR A 199 9.92 15.36 -10.63
C THR A 199 8.86 16.25 -11.27
N ILE A 200 7.96 16.82 -10.47
CA ILE A 200 7.02 17.87 -10.89
C ILE A 200 7.06 19.05 -9.92
N ARG A 201 6.63 20.23 -10.39
CA ARG A 201 6.61 21.47 -9.60
C ARG A 201 5.40 22.32 -9.94
N TRP A 202 5.14 23.31 -9.10
CA TRP A 202 4.25 24.41 -9.47
C TRP A 202 5.10 25.66 -9.69
N SER A 203 4.76 26.44 -10.71
CA SER A 203 5.37 27.74 -10.91
C SER A 203 4.86 28.69 -9.83
N ALA A 204 5.74 29.51 -9.26
CA ALA A 204 5.33 30.59 -8.36
C ALA A 204 4.25 31.47 -9.04
N PRO A 205 3.28 32.00 -8.27
CA PRO A 205 2.27 32.92 -8.80
C PRO A 205 2.87 34.23 -9.32
#